data_AF-A0A174HD14-F1
#
_entry.id   AF-A0A174HD14-F1
#
_cell.length_a   1.000
_cell.length_b   1.000
_cell.length_c   1.000
_cell.angle_alpha   90.00
_cell.angle_beta   90.00
_cell.angle_gamma   90.00
#
_symmetry.space_group_name_H-M   'P 1'
#
loop_
_entity.id
_entity.type
_entity.pdbx_description
1 polymer ?
#
loop_
_entity_poly.entity_id
_entity_poly.type
_entity_poly.pdbx_seq_one_letter_code
_entity_poly.pdbx_strand_id
1 'polypeptide(L)'
;MATSTVKKQKLRNNEYYDTQTMFDELYSTAKNKSNYKFYKLMDLINSKENIELAYRNIKKNKGSKTKGSNGKTIDDIAMKTNEELVNYVRNRLKNYTPHSVRRVEIPKRNGKMRPLGIPSIEDRIIQQCIKQVLEPICEAKFYNHSYGFRPNRSTQHAVAKSVFYMQKNNLHYVVDIDIKGFFDNVDHGKLLKQMWTLGIQDKQLLCIISKMLKAPIENVGIPTKGTPQGGILSPLLSNIVLNELDWWIAKQWEYFETNHNYDMIRNGKIERSHKYRALRKSKMKEIFIVRYADDFKIFCKDFNTAQKIFHATQMWLKERLNLDISEEKSKIVNLKKNYSEFLGFKLKIKSKGNKKVVKSHISDRAKKDIVKQLKEKIKNIKRDTTIANVGKYNATVIGIQNYYSIATDVYEDFRNISYIVNRTIYNQTRKLQSKTGIKSELYKRVYGNYNMKPIYIRNIPLFPLTGVKHIPPMNIRQDICSYSKEGRAHIHARQKGVSINILKYILENPIPSQSIEYNDNRLSLLVGQNGLCKISKEPLERGKMHCHHKKPKHLGGTDEYKNLIFIKADIHRLIHATNQETIKQILNTTKLNEKSLKEVNKLRILVGNCKIA
;
A
#
# COMPACT_ATOMS: atom_id res chain seq x y z
N MET A 1 -5.89 -17.15 -11.67
CA MET A 1 -4.84 -16.20 -12.09
C MET A 1 -3.87 -16.01 -10.94
N ALA A 2 -2.65 -16.53 -11.06
CA ALA A 2 -1.59 -16.21 -10.12
C ALA A 2 -1.28 -14.72 -10.26
N THR A 3 -1.72 -13.93 -9.28
CA THR A 3 -1.27 -12.55 -9.09
C THR A 3 0.24 -12.53 -9.29
N SER A 4 0.73 -11.77 -10.26
CA SER A 4 2.16 -11.45 -10.39
C SER A 4 2.70 -11.22 -8.98
N THR A 5 3.76 -11.93 -8.61
CA THR A 5 4.42 -11.85 -7.31
C THR A 5 4.83 -10.41 -7.04
N VAL A 6 3.91 -9.61 -6.49
CA VAL A 6 4.23 -8.28 -6.00
C VAL A 6 5.09 -8.54 -4.78
N LYS A 7 6.41 -8.48 -4.96
CA LYS A 7 7.39 -8.48 -3.88
C LYS A 7 6.86 -7.48 -2.84
N LYS A 8 6.49 -7.94 -1.65
CA LYS A 8 6.04 -7.03 -0.58
C LYS A 8 7.27 -6.31 -0.04
N GLN A 9 7.70 -5.30 -0.77
CA GLN A 9 8.95 -4.60 -0.56
C GLN A 9 9.05 -3.98 0.84
N LYS A 10 7.92 -3.57 1.44
CA LYS A 10 7.88 -3.06 2.82
C LYS A 10 8.33 -4.11 3.85
N LEU A 11 7.81 -5.34 3.79
CA LEU A 11 8.25 -6.41 4.71
C LEU A 11 9.75 -6.69 4.53
N ARG A 12 10.20 -6.77 3.28
CA ARG A 12 11.62 -6.95 2.98
C ARG A 12 12.48 -5.82 3.55
N ASN A 13 12.01 -4.57 3.46
CA ASN A 13 12.71 -3.45 4.09
C ASN A 13 12.82 -3.67 5.60
N ASN A 14 11.74 -4.04 6.29
CA ASN A 14 11.78 -4.31 7.74
C ASN A 14 12.80 -5.41 8.10
N GLU A 15 12.83 -6.49 7.32
CA GLU A 15 13.80 -7.59 7.46
C GLU A 15 15.24 -7.11 7.23
N TYR A 16 15.46 -6.12 6.36
CA TYR A 16 16.80 -5.60 6.08
C TYR A 16 17.40 -4.84 7.23
N TYR A 17 16.60 -4.14 8.04
CA TYR A 17 17.10 -3.31 9.15
C TYR A 17 17.03 -4.03 10.51
N ASP A 18 16.82 -5.36 10.53
CA ASP A 18 16.61 -6.19 11.75
C ASP A 18 15.45 -5.74 12.68
N THR A 19 14.73 -4.69 12.30
CA THR A 19 13.54 -4.17 12.99
C THR A 19 12.37 -5.16 13.07
N GLN A 20 12.40 -6.23 12.29
CA GLN A 20 11.30 -7.18 12.22
C GLN A 20 11.11 -7.95 13.53
N THR A 21 12.19 -8.30 14.24
CA THR A 21 12.11 -8.96 15.55
C THR A 21 11.44 -8.05 16.57
N MET A 22 11.86 -6.79 16.63
CA MET A 22 11.24 -5.76 17.45
C MET A 22 9.74 -5.60 17.13
N PHE A 23 9.35 -5.54 15.85
CA PHE A 23 7.93 -5.41 15.48
C PHE A 23 7.10 -6.64 15.86
N ASP A 24 7.69 -7.84 15.80
CA ASP A 24 7.02 -9.08 16.19
C ASP A 24 6.81 -9.16 17.71
N GLU A 25 7.80 -8.72 18.49
CA GLU A 25 7.71 -8.62 19.93
C GLU A 25 6.63 -7.63 20.36
N LEU A 26 6.57 -6.45 19.72
CA LEU A 26 5.51 -5.47 19.96
C LEU A 26 4.13 -6.05 19.64
N TYR A 27 3.97 -6.70 18.50
CA TYR A 27 2.71 -7.31 18.09
C TYR A 27 2.28 -8.46 19.02
N SER A 28 3.18 -9.39 19.32
CA SER A 28 2.90 -10.53 20.20
C SER A 28 2.57 -10.09 21.62
N THR A 29 3.30 -9.11 22.15
CA THR A 29 3.02 -8.50 23.46
C THR A 29 1.64 -7.86 23.48
N ALA A 30 1.33 -7.02 22.48
CA ALA A 30 0.03 -6.35 22.39
C ALA A 30 -1.14 -7.34 22.21
N LYS A 31 -0.91 -8.46 21.52
CA LYS A 31 -1.92 -9.49 21.27
C LYS A 31 -2.18 -10.38 22.49
N ASN A 32 -1.13 -10.80 23.19
CA ASN A 32 -1.21 -11.81 24.25
C ASN A 32 -1.43 -11.18 25.64
N LYS A 33 -0.97 -9.95 25.86
CA LYS A 33 -1.09 -9.25 27.15
C LYS A 33 -2.07 -8.08 27.00
N SER A 34 -3.35 -8.34 27.26
CA SER A 34 -4.46 -7.38 27.07
C SER A 34 -4.23 -6.02 27.74
N ASN A 35 -3.61 -6.02 28.93
CA ASN A 35 -3.37 -4.83 29.76
C ASN A 35 -1.90 -4.37 29.80
N TYR A 36 -1.07 -4.80 28.84
CA TYR A 36 0.32 -4.36 28.80
C TYR A 36 0.43 -2.87 28.48
N LYS A 37 1.26 -2.17 29.25
CA LYS A 37 1.52 -0.74 29.13
C LYS A 37 2.85 -0.54 28.42
N PHE A 38 2.82 0.09 27.25
CA PHE A 38 4.02 0.45 26.49
C PHE A 38 4.47 1.86 26.90
N TYR A 39 5.50 1.95 27.74
CA TYR A 39 5.99 3.21 28.33
C TYR A 39 7.34 3.72 27.76
N LYS A 40 8.06 2.88 27.00
CA LYS A 40 9.38 3.19 26.40
C LYS A 40 9.37 3.08 24.87
N LEU A 41 8.31 3.58 24.23
CA LEU A 41 8.19 3.50 22.77
C LEU A 41 9.12 4.50 22.08
N MET A 42 9.42 5.62 22.73
CA MET A 42 10.36 6.61 22.21
C MET A 42 11.77 6.07 22.02
N ASP A 43 12.23 5.14 22.86
CA ASP A 43 13.54 4.48 22.71
C ASP A 43 13.60 3.69 21.40
N LEU A 44 12.54 2.94 21.10
CA LEU A 44 12.40 2.20 19.84
C LEU A 44 12.28 3.14 18.64
N ILE A 45 11.56 4.25 18.79
CA ILE A 45 11.40 5.26 17.74
C ILE A 45 12.75 5.93 17.41
N ASN A 46 13.59 6.19 18.42
CA ASN A 46 14.90 6.81 18.32
C ASN A 46 16.03 5.86 17.89
N SER A 47 15.75 4.56 17.74
CA SER A 47 16.72 3.57 17.26
C SER A 47 17.24 3.96 15.87
N LYS A 48 18.52 3.69 15.63
CA LYS A 48 19.19 4.03 14.37
C LYS A 48 18.51 3.32 13.20
N GLU A 49 18.20 2.04 13.40
CA GLU A 49 17.61 1.12 12.45
C GLU A 49 16.21 1.59 12.02
N ASN A 50 15.38 2.05 12.96
CA ASN A 50 14.04 2.56 12.66
C ASN A 50 14.09 3.89 11.88
N ILE A 51 15.03 4.77 12.19
CA ILE A 51 15.20 6.06 11.49
C ILE A 51 15.66 5.83 10.05
N GLU A 52 16.63 4.95 9.83
CA GLU A 52 17.11 4.62 8.48
C GLU A 52 16.01 3.91 7.65
N LEU A 53 15.26 3.01 8.27
CA LEU A 53 14.10 2.37 7.64
C LEU A 53 13.00 3.40 7.30
N ALA A 54 12.77 4.39 8.16
CA ALA A 54 11.84 5.48 7.89
C ALA A 54 12.26 6.26 6.65
N TYR A 55 13.53 6.68 6.58
CA TYR A 55 14.08 7.38 5.43
C TYR A 55 13.89 6.58 4.13
N ARG A 56 14.24 5.28 4.13
CA ARG A 56 14.04 4.40 2.97
C ARG A 56 12.58 4.34 2.51
N ASN A 57 11.66 4.22 3.47
CA ASN A 57 10.23 4.17 3.18
C ASN A 57 9.71 5.50 2.63
N ILE A 58 10.19 6.64 3.15
CA ILE A 58 9.86 7.97 2.62
C ILE A 58 10.43 8.17 1.22
N LYS A 59 11.70 7.86 0.99
CA LYS A 59 12.38 8.06 -0.30
C LYS A 59 11.63 7.42 -1.45
N LYS A 60 11.10 6.21 -1.23
CA LYS A 60 10.36 5.43 -2.23
C LYS A 60 8.90 5.87 -2.39
N ASN A 61 8.35 6.67 -1.46
CA ASN A 61 6.99 7.17 -1.59
C ASN A 61 6.90 8.16 -2.75
N LYS A 62 5.79 8.13 -3.51
CA LYS A 62 5.58 9.02 -4.67
C LYS A 62 5.63 10.51 -4.31
N GLY A 63 5.33 10.87 -3.06
CA GLY A 63 5.37 12.24 -2.55
C GLY A 63 6.74 12.68 -2.00
N SER A 64 7.79 11.87 -2.13
CA SER A 64 9.12 12.18 -1.55
C SER A 64 9.73 13.47 -2.09
N LYS A 65 9.49 13.77 -3.37
CA LYS A 65 9.91 14.99 -4.05
C LYS A 65 8.94 16.17 -3.91
N THR A 66 7.82 15.99 -3.19
CA THR A 66 6.85 17.05 -3.00
C THR A 66 7.29 17.97 -1.87
N LYS A 67 7.54 19.24 -2.20
CA LYS A 67 7.93 20.28 -1.25
C LYS A 67 6.87 20.47 -0.16
N GLY A 68 7.32 20.52 1.09
CA GLY A 68 6.52 20.95 2.23
C GLY A 68 6.46 22.49 2.32
N SER A 69 6.05 23.00 3.48
CA SER A 69 6.06 24.44 3.80
C SER A 69 7.47 25.05 3.73
N ASN A 70 8.46 24.33 4.21
CA ASN A 70 9.86 24.77 4.22
C ASN A 70 10.61 24.64 2.88
N GLY A 71 9.93 24.28 1.79
CA GLY A 71 10.53 24.16 0.46
C GLY A 71 11.47 22.96 0.25
N LYS A 72 11.81 22.21 1.30
CA LYS A 72 12.72 21.05 1.26
C LYS A 72 12.04 19.77 0.77
N THR A 73 12.85 18.86 0.28
CA THR A 73 12.51 17.57 -0.33
C THR A 73 13.41 16.46 0.22
N ILE A 74 13.16 15.22 -0.20
CA ILE A 74 14.04 14.11 0.18
C ILE A 74 15.47 14.27 -0.34
N ASP A 75 15.65 14.96 -1.48
CA ASP A 75 16.94 15.13 -2.12
C ASP A 75 17.87 16.01 -1.25
N ASP A 76 17.31 16.95 -0.48
CA ASP A 76 18.04 17.79 0.49
C ASP A 76 18.55 17.01 1.71
N ILE A 77 17.94 15.85 1.99
CA ILE A 77 18.34 14.94 3.07
C ILE A 77 19.27 13.85 2.53
N ALA A 78 19.16 13.52 1.24
CA ALA A 78 19.85 12.39 0.61
C ALA A 78 21.38 12.48 0.66
N MET A 79 21.92 13.70 0.73
CA MET A 79 23.37 13.96 0.79
C MET A 79 23.97 13.76 2.18
N LYS A 80 23.16 13.71 3.24
CA LYS A 80 23.64 13.51 4.61
C LYS A 80 24.22 12.11 4.81
N THR A 81 25.16 11.99 5.74
CA THR A 81 25.61 10.66 6.21
C THR A 81 24.51 10.00 7.06
N ASN A 82 24.63 8.68 7.27
CA ASN A 82 23.71 7.95 8.14
C ASN A 82 23.66 8.55 9.56
N GLU A 83 24.81 8.89 10.13
CA GLU A 83 24.91 9.42 11.50
C GLU A 83 24.35 10.84 11.62
N GLU A 84 24.62 11.70 10.64
CA GLU A 84 24.04 13.04 10.58
C GLU A 84 22.52 13.00 10.54
N LEU A 85 21.93 12.13 9.73
CA LEU A 85 20.48 11.96 9.65
C LEU A 85 19.90 11.49 10.99
N VAL A 86 20.53 10.49 11.61
CA VAL A 86 20.09 9.93 12.88
C VAL A 86 20.14 10.97 14.00
N ASN A 87 21.25 11.69 14.11
CA ASN A 87 21.41 12.77 15.09
C ASN A 87 20.43 13.92 14.83
N TYR A 88 20.22 14.28 13.57
CA TYR A 88 19.24 15.30 13.19
C TYR A 88 17.82 14.93 13.63
N VAL A 89 17.37 13.69 13.37
CA VAL A 89 16.04 13.22 13.77
C VAL A 89 15.92 13.10 15.30
N ARG A 90 16.93 12.59 15.99
CA ARG A 90 16.94 12.49 17.47
C ARG A 90 16.86 13.86 18.14
N ASN A 91 17.63 14.83 17.67
CA ASN A 91 17.60 16.19 18.21
C ASN A 91 16.23 16.85 18.01
N ARG A 92 15.62 16.62 16.84
CA ARG A 92 14.25 17.08 16.56
C ARG A 92 13.20 16.41 17.43
N LEU A 93 13.37 15.14 17.78
CA LEU A 93 12.45 14.42 18.67
C LEU A 93 12.57 14.85 20.14
N LYS A 94 13.77 15.25 20.59
CA LYS A 94 13.99 15.76 21.97
C LYS A 94 13.18 17.01 22.26
N ASN A 95 13.24 18.02 21.37
CA ASN A 95 12.43 19.24 21.48
C ASN A 95 11.56 19.42 20.24
N TYR A 96 10.58 18.54 20.07
CA TYR A 96 9.75 18.52 18.88
C TYR A 96 8.87 19.75 18.76
N THR A 97 9.08 20.47 17.67
CA THR A 97 8.26 21.57 17.16
C THR A 97 7.91 21.27 15.70
N PRO A 98 6.62 20.99 15.38
CA PRO A 98 6.20 20.69 14.02
C PRO A 98 6.34 21.95 13.15
N HIS A 99 6.73 21.79 11.89
CA HIS A 99 6.60 22.87 10.93
C HIS A 99 5.13 23.09 10.55
N SER A 100 4.84 24.24 9.94
CA SER A 100 3.54 24.48 9.33
C SER A 100 3.24 23.45 8.24
N VAL A 101 1.97 23.12 8.07
CA VAL A 101 1.50 22.19 7.05
C VAL A 101 1.06 22.99 5.82
N ARG A 102 1.65 22.68 4.65
CA ARG A 102 1.30 23.34 3.39
C ARG A 102 -0.04 22.84 2.89
N ARG A 103 -0.97 23.75 2.61
CA ARG A 103 -2.32 23.41 2.11
C ARG A 103 -2.32 23.34 0.58
N VAL A 104 -2.84 22.24 0.04
CA VAL A 104 -3.04 22.05 -1.41
C VAL A 104 -4.45 21.59 -1.65
N GLU A 105 -5.18 22.28 -2.51
CA GLU A 105 -6.54 21.88 -2.86
C GLU A 105 -6.54 20.89 -4.03
N ILE A 106 -7.15 19.73 -3.80
CA ILE A 106 -7.30 18.69 -4.82
C ILE A 106 -8.78 18.61 -5.19
N PRO A 107 -9.13 18.67 -6.48
CA PRO A 107 -10.51 18.52 -6.90
C PRO A 107 -11.03 17.14 -6.51
N LYS A 108 -12.13 17.10 -5.75
CA LYS A 108 -12.87 15.87 -5.52
C LYS A 108 -13.58 15.49 -6.81
N ARG A 109 -13.92 14.21 -6.90
CA ARG A 109 -14.70 13.63 -7.99
C ARG A 109 -16.15 14.16 -8.10
N ASN A 110 -16.58 15.10 -7.25
CA ASN A 110 -17.90 15.75 -7.29
C ASN A 110 -17.80 17.26 -7.53
N GLY A 111 -16.65 17.76 -7.98
CA GLY A 111 -16.42 19.20 -8.23
C GLY A 111 -16.07 20.02 -6.99
N LYS A 112 -16.37 19.54 -5.77
CA LYS A 112 -15.92 20.19 -4.53
C LYS A 112 -14.40 20.03 -4.34
N MET A 113 -13.75 20.94 -3.63
CA MET A 113 -12.32 20.82 -3.32
C MET A 113 -12.09 19.96 -2.05
N ARG A 114 -10.96 19.25 -2.01
CA ARG A 114 -10.44 18.55 -0.82
C ARG A 114 -9.14 19.23 -0.41
N PRO A 115 -9.07 19.86 0.77
CA PRO A 115 -7.82 20.36 1.28
C PRO A 115 -6.91 19.18 1.66
N LEU A 116 -5.70 19.17 1.13
CA LEU A 116 -4.63 18.25 1.51
C LEU A 116 -3.59 19.04 2.30
N GLY A 117 -3.24 18.56 3.47
CA GLY A 117 -2.10 19.05 4.24
C GLY A 117 -0.85 18.24 3.91
N ILE A 118 0.18 18.92 3.39
CA ILE A 118 1.47 18.31 3.06
C ILE A 118 2.49 18.77 4.12
N PRO A 119 2.88 17.89 5.07
CA PRO A 119 3.90 18.22 6.05
C PRO A 119 5.29 18.37 5.40
N SER A 120 6.22 18.97 6.13
CA SER A 120 7.64 19.03 5.76
C SER A 120 8.23 17.62 5.59
N ILE A 121 9.31 17.49 4.83
CA ILE A 121 9.93 16.18 4.60
C ILE A 121 10.45 15.55 5.90
N GLU A 122 10.97 16.38 6.80
CA GLU A 122 11.47 15.98 8.10
C GLU A 122 10.33 15.51 9.01
N ASP A 123 9.20 16.24 9.03
CA ASP A 123 8.01 15.81 9.79
C ASP A 123 7.44 14.52 9.22
N ARG A 124 7.51 14.31 7.90
CA ARG A 124 7.14 13.02 7.28
C ARG A 124 8.05 11.88 7.73
N ILE A 125 9.36 12.11 7.84
CA ILE A 125 10.31 11.10 8.36
C ILE A 125 9.94 10.75 9.81
N ILE A 126 9.72 11.75 10.66
CA ILE A 126 9.37 11.54 12.07
C ILE A 126 8.02 10.80 12.20
N GLN A 127 6.99 11.23 11.45
CA GLN A 127 5.69 10.53 11.40
C GLN A 127 5.85 9.07 10.95
N GLN A 128 6.77 8.81 10.03
CA GLN A 128 7.06 7.46 9.55
C GLN A 128 7.83 6.64 10.60
N CYS A 129 8.75 7.22 11.39
CA CYS A 129 9.38 6.56 12.53
C CYS A 129 8.34 6.13 13.57
N ILE A 130 7.40 7.04 13.92
CA ILE A 130 6.32 6.76 14.86
C ILE A 130 5.37 5.69 14.32
N LYS A 131 4.94 5.82 13.06
CA LYS A 131 4.03 4.86 12.42
C LYS A 131 4.56 3.43 12.48
N GLN A 132 5.85 3.23 12.22
CA GLN A 132 6.46 1.90 12.19
C GLN A 132 6.38 1.17 13.54
N VAL A 133 6.55 1.89 14.63
CA VAL A 133 6.48 1.34 16.00
C VAL A 133 5.03 1.16 16.46
N LEU A 134 4.13 2.07 16.08
CA LEU A 134 2.72 1.99 16.49
C LEU A 134 1.89 0.98 15.68
N GLU A 135 2.21 0.76 14.40
CA GLU A 135 1.44 -0.11 13.51
C GLU A 135 1.35 -1.57 14.00
N PRO A 136 2.42 -2.23 14.50
CA PRO A 136 2.34 -3.57 15.09
C PRO A 136 1.42 -3.63 16.31
N ILE A 137 1.51 -2.65 17.22
CA ILE A 137 0.70 -2.59 18.45
C ILE A 137 -0.78 -2.44 18.09
N CYS A 138 -1.07 -1.53 17.15
CA CYS A 138 -2.44 -1.27 16.72
C CYS A 138 -3.02 -2.43 15.91
N GLU A 139 -2.24 -3.03 15.00
CA GLU A 139 -2.69 -4.16 14.16
C GLU A 139 -3.11 -5.37 15.01
N ALA A 140 -2.45 -5.60 16.16
CA ALA A 140 -2.82 -6.64 17.11
C ALA A 140 -4.20 -6.43 17.75
N LYS A 141 -4.63 -5.15 17.91
CA LYS A 141 -5.88 -4.76 18.59
C LYS A 141 -6.99 -4.37 17.63
N PHE A 142 -6.69 -4.19 16.34
CA PHE A 142 -7.68 -3.78 15.35
C PHE A 142 -8.66 -4.90 14.98
N TYR A 143 -9.95 -4.55 14.89
CA TYR A 143 -11.00 -5.47 14.49
C TYR A 143 -10.75 -6.11 13.12
N ASN A 144 -11.00 -7.42 13.01
CA ASN A 144 -10.64 -8.23 11.83
C ASN A 144 -11.34 -7.83 10.53
N HIS A 145 -12.52 -7.22 10.56
CA HIS A 145 -13.22 -6.79 9.34
C HIS A 145 -13.14 -5.28 9.09
N SER A 146 -12.12 -4.63 9.66
CA SER A 146 -11.59 -3.34 9.22
C SER A 146 -10.44 -3.54 8.22
N TYR A 147 -10.53 -2.92 7.04
CA TYR A 147 -9.63 -3.17 5.90
C TYR A 147 -8.82 -1.94 5.45
N GLY A 148 -9.35 -0.73 5.64
CA GLY A 148 -8.73 0.49 5.12
C GLY A 148 -7.38 0.79 5.78
N PHE A 149 -6.40 1.24 4.98
CA PHE A 149 -5.07 1.67 5.43
C PHE A 149 -4.25 0.66 6.24
N ARG A 150 -4.64 -0.61 6.26
CA ARG A 150 -3.95 -1.67 7.00
C ARG A 150 -3.07 -2.53 6.10
N PRO A 151 -1.96 -3.07 6.62
CA PRO A 151 -1.07 -3.93 5.85
C PRO A 151 -1.82 -5.19 5.40
N ASN A 152 -1.51 -5.66 4.19
CA ASN A 152 -2.04 -6.89 3.60
C ASN A 152 -3.57 -6.91 3.36
N ARG A 153 -4.29 -5.82 3.62
CA ARG A 153 -5.74 -5.70 3.44
C ARG A 153 -6.04 -4.81 2.23
N SER A 154 -7.00 -5.23 1.40
CA SER A 154 -7.36 -4.56 0.13
C SER A 154 -8.84 -4.23 0.09
N THR A 155 -9.24 -3.34 -0.83
CA THR A 155 -10.67 -3.06 -1.09
C THR A 155 -11.42 -4.32 -1.51
N GLN A 156 -10.78 -5.19 -2.29
CA GLN A 156 -11.37 -6.44 -2.75
C GLN A 156 -11.67 -7.39 -1.60
N HIS A 157 -10.87 -7.39 -0.52
CA HIS A 157 -11.17 -8.19 0.68
C HIS A 157 -12.42 -7.69 1.41
N ALA A 158 -12.62 -6.37 1.49
CA ALA A 158 -13.82 -5.80 2.08
C ALA A 158 -15.06 -6.19 1.25
N VAL A 159 -15.00 -6.03 -0.07
CA VAL A 159 -16.08 -6.45 -0.99
C VAL A 159 -16.33 -7.96 -0.90
N ALA A 160 -15.29 -8.79 -0.84
CA ALA A 160 -15.43 -10.25 -0.68
C ALA A 160 -16.17 -10.61 0.60
N LYS A 161 -15.88 -9.91 1.71
CA LYS A 161 -16.55 -10.13 2.98
C LYS A 161 -18.00 -9.69 2.95
N SER A 162 -18.30 -8.54 2.31
CA SER A 162 -19.68 -8.11 2.05
C SER A 162 -20.45 -9.15 1.24
N VAL A 163 -19.86 -9.63 0.13
CA VAL A 163 -20.45 -10.68 -0.72
C VAL A 163 -20.71 -11.96 0.09
N PHE A 164 -19.78 -12.35 0.96
CA PHE A 164 -19.94 -13.50 1.85
C PHE A 164 -21.14 -13.32 2.79
N TYR A 165 -21.28 -12.17 3.46
CA TYR A 165 -22.42 -11.90 4.35
C TYR A 165 -23.76 -11.91 3.60
N MET A 166 -23.78 -11.34 2.39
CA MET A 166 -24.96 -11.32 1.54
C MET A 166 -25.38 -12.73 1.09
N GLN A 167 -24.44 -13.54 0.60
CA GLN A 167 -24.72 -14.86 -0.01
C GLN A 167 -24.79 -16.01 0.98
N LYS A 168 -23.85 -16.07 1.93
CA LYS A 168 -23.68 -17.22 2.83
C LYS A 168 -24.45 -17.04 4.13
N ASN A 169 -24.49 -15.82 4.66
CA ASN A 169 -25.22 -15.51 5.90
C ASN A 169 -26.66 -15.03 5.65
N ASN A 170 -27.08 -14.87 4.39
CA ASN A 170 -28.43 -14.42 4.01
C ASN A 170 -28.82 -13.06 4.62
N LEU A 171 -27.85 -12.15 4.76
CA LEU A 171 -28.07 -10.80 5.28
C LEU A 171 -28.42 -9.87 4.12
N HIS A 172 -29.68 -9.44 4.08
CA HIS A 172 -30.26 -8.76 2.92
C HIS A 172 -30.57 -7.28 3.17
N TYR A 173 -30.32 -6.77 4.37
CA TYR A 173 -30.41 -5.35 4.67
C TYR A 173 -29.03 -4.82 4.98
N VAL A 174 -28.71 -3.66 4.42
CA VAL A 174 -27.43 -2.96 4.66
C VAL A 174 -27.73 -1.58 5.19
N VAL A 175 -27.12 -1.27 6.33
CA VAL A 175 -27.02 0.08 6.87
C VAL A 175 -25.77 0.73 6.30
N ASP A 176 -25.98 1.81 5.57
CA ASP A 176 -24.97 2.66 4.96
C ASP A 176 -24.86 3.95 5.77
N ILE A 177 -23.68 4.25 6.31
CA ILE A 177 -23.43 5.46 7.11
C ILE A 177 -22.19 6.17 6.55
N ASP A 178 -22.35 7.45 6.19
CA ASP A 178 -21.27 8.33 5.73
C ASP A 178 -20.99 9.37 6.82
N ILE A 179 -19.75 9.44 7.31
CA ILE A 179 -19.34 10.40 8.34
C ILE A 179 -19.02 11.76 7.67
N LYS A 180 -19.63 12.83 8.17
CA LYS A 180 -19.45 14.19 7.64
C LYS A 180 -18.05 14.71 7.97
N GLY A 181 -17.20 14.80 6.94
CA GLY A 181 -15.88 15.43 7.07
C GLY A 181 -15.00 14.74 8.11
N PHE A 182 -14.93 13.40 8.08
CA PHE A 182 -14.27 12.59 9.11
C PHE A 182 -12.88 13.12 9.52
N PHE A 183 -11.97 13.33 8.55
CA PHE A 183 -10.60 13.80 8.83
C PHE A 183 -10.57 15.20 9.44
N ASP A 184 -11.53 16.06 9.15
CA ASP A 184 -11.56 17.45 9.63
C ASP A 184 -12.18 17.55 11.04
N ASN A 185 -12.90 16.51 11.49
CA ASN A 185 -13.68 16.52 12.73
C ASN A 185 -13.16 15.58 13.83
N VAL A 186 -12.02 14.92 13.64
CA VAL A 186 -11.43 14.05 14.69
C VAL A 186 -11.07 14.86 15.94
N ASP A 187 -11.65 14.50 17.08
CA ASP A 187 -11.34 15.11 18.37
C ASP A 187 -9.96 14.64 18.89
N HIS A 188 -9.06 15.59 19.15
CA HIS A 188 -7.68 15.30 19.59
C HIS A 188 -7.64 14.66 20.98
N GLY A 189 -8.46 15.15 21.92
CA GLY A 189 -8.47 14.64 23.30
C GLY A 189 -8.99 13.20 23.36
N LYS A 190 -10.07 12.92 22.62
CA LYS A 190 -10.62 11.56 22.49
C LYS A 190 -9.62 10.61 21.84
N LEU A 191 -9.00 11.01 20.73
CA LEU A 191 -7.97 10.21 20.06
C LEU A 191 -6.81 9.86 21.01
N LEU A 192 -6.25 10.84 21.74
CA LEU A 192 -5.15 10.58 22.68
C LEU A 192 -5.59 9.64 23.83
N LYS A 193 -6.83 9.79 24.31
CA LYS A 193 -7.41 8.87 25.31
C LYS A 193 -7.57 7.45 24.76
N GLN A 194 -7.99 7.29 23.51
CA GLN A 194 -8.09 5.99 22.85
C GLN A 194 -6.71 5.34 22.62
N MET A 195 -5.68 6.13 22.31
CA MET A 195 -4.31 5.62 22.25
C MET A 195 -3.85 5.11 23.62
N TRP A 196 -4.18 5.85 24.68
CA TRP A 196 -3.88 5.44 26.06
C TRP A 196 -4.57 4.13 26.44
N THR A 197 -5.86 3.95 26.10
CA THR A 197 -6.60 2.70 26.37
C THR A 197 -6.09 1.52 25.54
N LEU A 198 -5.53 1.77 24.36
CA LEU A 198 -4.81 0.76 23.58
C LEU A 198 -3.46 0.35 24.20
N GLY A 199 -3.05 0.96 25.32
CA GLY A 199 -1.82 0.62 26.04
C GLY A 199 -0.60 1.46 25.63
N ILE A 200 -0.77 2.44 24.73
CA ILE A 200 0.29 3.39 24.36
C ILE A 200 0.36 4.45 25.45
N GLN A 201 1.21 4.23 26.46
CA GLN A 201 1.29 5.06 27.68
C GLN A 201 2.63 5.81 27.80
N ASP A 202 3.33 5.97 26.68
CA ASP A 202 4.52 6.81 26.57
C ASP A 202 4.10 8.29 26.49
N LYS A 203 4.33 9.03 27.58
CA LYS A 203 3.92 10.44 27.72
C LYS A 203 4.60 11.35 26.69
N GLN A 204 5.88 11.11 26.40
CA GLN A 204 6.63 11.90 25.44
C GLN A 204 6.06 11.71 24.04
N LEU A 205 5.79 10.46 23.66
CA LEU A 205 5.18 10.14 22.37
C LEU A 205 3.80 10.80 22.20
N LEU A 206 2.94 10.69 23.21
CA LEU A 206 1.60 11.30 23.17
C LEU A 206 1.67 12.83 23.07
N CYS A 207 2.63 13.47 23.75
CA CYS A 207 2.89 14.91 23.60
C CYS A 207 3.31 15.27 22.18
N ILE A 208 4.22 14.49 21.57
CA ILE A 208 4.67 14.70 20.19
C ILE A 208 3.50 14.57 19.21
N ILE A 209 2.66 13.54 19.37
CA ILE A 209 1.48 13.33 18.51
C ILE A 209 0.47 14.47 18.69
N SER A 210 0.24 14.92 19.93
CA SER A 210 -0.60 16.09 20.22
C SER A 210 -0.09 17.34 19.50
N LYS A 211 1.22 17.61 19.55
CA LYS A 211 1.84 18.71 18.80
C LYS A 211 1.68 18.55 17.29
N MET A 212 1.86 17.34 16.74
CA MET A 212 1.64 17.07 15.31
C MET A 212 0.20 17.34 14.86
N LEU A 213 -0.79 16.99 15.68
CA LEU A 213 -2.20 17.25 15.40
C LEU A 213 -2.54 18.74 15.44
N LYS A 214 -1.84 19.51 16.27
CA LYS A 214 -1.96 20.98 16.42
C LYS A 214 -0.97 21.77 15.57
N ALA A 215 -0.31 21.13 14.60
CA ALA A 215 0.61 21.83 13.71
C ALA A 215 -0.14 22.92 12.91
N PRO A 216 0.37 24.16 12.84
CA PRO A 216 -0.33 25.25 12.15
C PRO A 216 -0.45 24.96 10.66
N ILE A 217 -1.62 25.22 10.08
CA ILE A 217 -1.87 25.07 8.66
C ILE A 217 -1.77 26.45 8.01
N GLU A 218 -0.99 26.57 6.94
CA GLU A 218 -0.85 27.83 6.20
C GLU A 218 -2.22 28.38 5.79
N ASN A 219 -2.45 29.67 6.04
CA ASN A 219 -3.70 30.40 5.76
C ASN A 219 -4.95 29.96 6.58
N VAL A 220 -4.78 29.12 7.61
CA VAL A 220 -5.89 28.67 8.48
C VAL A 220 -5.57 28.87 9.95
N GLY A 221 -4.30 28.73 10.34
CA GLY A 221 -3.86 28.79 11.73
C GLY A 221 -3.82 27.41 12.40
N ILE A 222 -3.89 27.39 13.73
CA ILE A 222 -3.75 26.17 14.53
C ILE A 222 -5.09 25.41 14.55
N PRO A 223 -5.14 24.15 14.11
CA PRO A 223 -6.36 23.36 14.13
C PRO A 223 -6.74 22.94 15.56
N THR A 224 -8.00 23.13 15.92
CA THR A 224 -8.57 22.68 17.21
C THR A 224 -9.10 21.24 17.17
N LYS A 225 -9.37 20.74 15.96
CA LYS A 225 -9.83 19.38 15.67
C LYS A 225 -9.35 18.93 14.28
N GLY A 226 -9.46 17.64 14.03
CA GLY A 226 -9.09 17.00 12.78
C GLY A 226 -7.68 16.42 12.79
N THR A 227 -7.38 15.64 11.76
CA THR A 227 -6.04 15.10 11.49
C THR A 227 -5.63 15.51 10.07
N PRO A 228 -4.39 15.98 9.86
CA PRO A 228 -3.98 16.52 8.57
C PRO A 228 -4.09 15.46 7.47
N GLN A 229 -4.96 15.72 6.49
CA GLN A 229 -5.18 14.82 5.36
C GLN A 229 -3.95 14.87 4.45
N GLY A 230 -3.12 13.83 4.46
CA GLY A 230 -1.83 13.81 3.75
C GLY A 230 -0.62 13.54 4.66
N GLY A 231 -0.83 13.61 5.98
CA GLY A 231 0.12 13.07 6.96
C GLY A 231 0.26 11.55 6.82
N ILE A 232 1.44 11.04 7.13
CA ILE A 232 1.78 9.61 7.02
C ILE A 232 1.17 8.83 8.19
N LEU A 233 1.10 9.48 9.36
CA LEU A 233 0.54 8.90 10.57
C LEU A 233 -1.01 8.97 10.59
N SER A 234 -1.60 9.96 9.92
CA SER A 234 -3.05 10.24 9.93
C SER A 234 -3.94 9.03 9.61
N PRO A 235 -3.64 8.16 8.63
CA PRO A 235 -4.45 6.97 8.36
C PRO A 235 -4.46 5.94 9.50
N LEU A 236 -3.36 5.82 10.25
CA LEU A 236 -3.29 4.93 11.42
C LEU A 236 -4.13 5.51 12.57
N LEU A 237 -3.99 6.81 12.84
CA LEU A 237 -4.79 7.52 13.84
C LEU A 237 -6.29 7.43 13.53
N SER A 238 -6.65 7.60 12.27
CA SER A 238 -8.03 7.43 11.79
C SER A 238 -8.60 6.05 12.11
N ASN A 239 -7.78 5.00 11.95
CA ASN A 239 -8.20 3.65 12.29
C ASN A 239 -8.32 3.42 13.80
N ILE A 240 -7.48 4.07 14.63
CA ILE A 240 -7.61 4.06 16.09
C ILE A 240 -8.96 4.63 16.50
N VAL A 241 -9.34 5.79 15.96
CA VAL A 241 -10.61 6.46 16.27
C VAL A 241 -11.83 5.56 16.06
N LEU A 242 -11.89 4.91 14.89
CA LEU A 242 -13.02 4.07 14.50
C LEU A 242 -12.93 2.62 15.02
N ASN A 243 -11.82 2.22 15.63
CA ASN A 243 -11.68 0.85 16.13
C ASN A 243 -12.63 0.55 17.31
N GLU A 244 -12.90 1.53 18.16
CA GLU A 244 -13.87 1.36 19.25
C GLU A 244 -15.28 1.12 18.71
N LEU A 245 -15.67 1.80 17.62
CA LEU A 245 -16.95 1.56 16.95
C LEU A 245 -17.01 0.13 16.41
N ASP A 246 -15.95 -0.32 15.72
CA ASP A 246 -15.88 -1.65 15.14
C ASP A 246 -16.09 -2.73 16.22
N TRP A 247 -15.38 -2.61 17.34
CA TRP A 247 -15.50 -3.54 18.46
C TRP A 247 -16.84 -3.43 19.16
N TRP A 248 -17.39 -2.22 19.33
CA TRP A 248 -18.71 -2.04 19.93
C TRP A 248 -19.80 -2.77 19.13
N ILE A 249 -19.80 -2.64 17.79
CA ILE A 249 -20.73 -3.36 16.92
C ILE A 249 -20.46 -4.86 16.95
N ALA A 250 -19.20 -5.27 16.82
CA ALA A 250 -18.82 -6.68 16.75
C ALA A 250 -19.17 -7.44 18.04
N LYS A 251 -19.07 -6.80 19.21
CA LYS A 251 -19.45 -7.37 20.52
C LYS A 251 -20.94 -7.64 20.66
N GLN A 252 -21.81 -6.95 19.92
CA GLN A 252 -23.25 -7.21 19.96
C GLN A 252 -23.63 -8.57 19.35
N TRP A 253 -22.77 -9.17 18.51
CA TRP A 253 -23.09 -10.41 17.81
C TRP A 253 -21.89 -11.33 17.57
N GLU A 254 -20.91 -10.92 16.78
CA GLU A 254 -19.78 -11.78 16.36
C GLU A 254 -18.91 -12.24 17.54
N TYR A 255 -18.65 -11.30 18.45
CA TYR A 255 -17.86 -11.48 19.67
C TYR A 255 -18.72 -11.46 20.93
N PHE A 256 -20.03 -11.70 20.79
CA PHE A 256 -20.88 -11.90 21.95
C PHE A 256 -20.40 -13.12 22.74
N GLU A 257 -20.23 -12.93 24.04
CA GLU A 257 -19.84 -13.95 25.01
C GLU A 257 -21.09 -14.67 25.51
N THR A 258 -21.13 -15.98 25.32
CA THR A 258 -22.23 -16.83 25.76
C THR A 258 -21.82 -17.57 27.03
N ASN A 259 -22.75 -17.77 27.97
CA ASN A 259 -22.49 -18.56 29.18
C ASN A 259 -22.08 -20.00 28.86
N HIS A 260 -22.57 -20.54 27.75
CA HIS A 260 -22.20 -21.85 27.25
C HIS A 260 -21.08 -21.75 26.20
N ASN A 261 -20.07 -22.62 26.28
CA ASN A 261 -19.01 -22.70 25.27
C ASN A 261 -19.49 -23.51 24.06
N TYR A 262 -19.64 -22.85 22.91
CA TYR A 262 -20.04 -23.48 21.64
C TYR A 262 -18.85 -23.70 20.69
N ASP A 263 -17.62 -23.45 21.14
CA ASP A 263 -16.45 -23.51 20.29
C ASP A 263 -16.10 -24.98 19.98
N MET A 264 -16.03 -25.29 18.69
CA MET A 264 -15.48 -26.55 18.19
C MET A 264 -14.22 -26.26 17.39
N ILE A 265 -13.20 -27.11 17.50
CA ILE A 265 -11.97 -26.98 16.71
C ILE A 265 -12.10 -27.88 15.49
N ARG A 266 -12.05 -27.28 14.29
CA ARG A 266 -12.00 -28.02 13.03
C ARG A 266 -10.82 -27.52 12.20
N ASN A 267 -9.94 -28.42 11.78
CA ASN A 267 -8.70 -28.11 11.05
C ASN A 267 -7.85 -27.03 11.75
N GLY A 268 -7.71 -27.12 13.08
CA GLY A 268 -6.94 -26.17 13.89
C GLY A 268 -7.56 -24.77 14.00
N LYS A 269 -8.84 -24.59 13.65
CA LYS A 269 -9.56 -23.30 13.74
C LYS A 269 -10.84 -23.44 14.54
N ILE A 270 -11.14 -22.42 15.32
CA ILE A 270 -12.40 -22.31 16.06
C ILE A 270 -13.55 -22.12 15.08
N GLU A 271 -14.45 -23.09 15.02
CA GLU A 271 -15.66 -23.06 14.24
C GLU A 271 -16.80 -22.45 15.07
N ARG A 272 -17.26 -21.26 14.66
CA ARG A 272 -18.30 -20.49 15.36
C ARG A 272 -19.73 -20.77 14.85
N SER A 273 -19.91 -21.78 14.00
CA SER A 273 -21.19 -22.07 13.34
C SER A 273 -22.28 -22.47 14.35
N HIS A 274 -21.91 -23.29 15.34
CA HIS A 274 -22.79 -23.71 16.44
C HIS A 274 -23.22 -22.52 17.31
N LYS A 275 -22.28 -21.64 17.67
CA LYS A 275 -22.56 -20.39 18.38
C LYS A 275 -23.58 -19.54 17.64
N TYR A 276 -23.35 -19.28 16.35
CA TYR A 276 -24.28 -18.47 15.56
C TYR A 276 -25.65 -19.14 15.39
N ARG A 277 -25.71 -20.47 15.34
CA ARG A 277 -27.00 -21.18 15.32
C ARG A 277 -27.76 -20.99 16.62
N ALA A 278 -27.08 -21.05 17.77
CA ALA A 278 -27.70 -20.80 19.08
C ALA A 278 -28.16 -19.33 19.22
N LEU A 279 -27.31 -18.36 18.86
CA LEU A 279 -27.64 -16.93 18.90
C LEU A 279 -28.82 -16.57 17.98
N ARG A 280 -28.96 -17.23 16.83
CA ARG A 280 -30.13 -17.01 15.95
C ARG A 280 -31.44 -17.57 16.50
N LYS A 281 -31.39 -18.52 17.44
CA LYS A 281 -32.58 -19.03 18.14
C LYS A 281 -33.00 -18.11 19.30
N SER A 282 -32.13 -17.21 19.74
CA SER A 282 -32.47 -16.23 20.78
C SER A 282 -33.06 -14.95 20.18
N LYS A 283 -33.41 -13.97 21.04
CA LYS A 283 -33.91 -12.64 20.64
C LYS A 283 -32.79 -11.67 20.20
N MET A 284 -31.58 -12.17 19.97
CA MET A 284 -30.42 -11.36 19.60
C MET A 284 -30.48 -10.90 18.14
N LYS A 285 -29.86 -9.75 17.88
CA LYS A 285 -29.91 -9.07 16.57
C LYS A 285 -28.70 -9.45 15.75
N GLU A 286 -28.90 -10.17 14.65
CA GLU A 286 -27.81 -10.60 13.77
C GLU A 286 -27.25 -9.41 12.98
N ILE A 287 -26.07 -8.93 13.39
CA ILE A 287 -25.37 -7.81 12.77
C ILE A 287 -23.89 -8.12 12.51
N PHE A 288 -23.37 -7.65 11.39
CA PHE A 288 -21.95 -7.72 11.06
C PHE A 288 -21.48 -6.44 10.39
N ILE A 289 -20.30 -5.94 10.75
CA ILE A 289 -19.71 -4.74 10.15
C ILE A 289 -18.57 -5.09 9.19
N VAL A 290 -18.51 -4.39 8.07
CA VAL A 290 -17.36 -4.35 7.15
C VAL A 290 -16.96 -2.90 6.97
N ARG A 291 -15.74 -2.54 7.36
CA ARG A 291 -15.23 -1.18 7.28
C ARG A 291 -14.02 -1.05 6.36
N TYR A 292 -14.00 0.02 5.57
CA TYR A 292 -12.85 0.46 4.79
C TYR A 292 -12.62 1.95 5.03
N ALA A 293 -11.65 2.27 5.88
CA ALA A 293 -11.39 3.64 6.33
C ALA A 293 -12.63 4.22 7.04
N ASP A 294 -13.18 5.32 6.52
CA ASP A 294 -14.39 6.00 6.98
C ASP A 294 -15.69 5.40 6.41
N ASP A 295 -15.63 4.67 5.29
CA ASP A 295 -16.79 4.01 4.67
C ASP A 295 -17.00 2.62 5.27
N PHE A 296 -18.15 2.38 5.91
CA PHE A 296 -18.51 1.09 6.47
C PHE A 296 -19.96 0.71 6.18
N LYS A 297 -20.20 -0.59 6.16
CA LYS A 297 -21.53 -1.18 5.95
C LYS A 297 -21.84 -2.14 7.08
N ILE A 298 -23.02 -2.04 7.65
CA ILE A 298 -23.52 -3.00 8.65
C ILE A 298 -24.59 -3.88 7.98
N PHE A 299 -24.36 -5.19 7.99
CA PHE A 299 -25.23 -6.18 7.38
C PHE A 299 -26.20 -6.75 8.41
N CYS A 300 -27.49 -6.74 8.09
CA CYS A 300 -28.58 -7.17 8.96
C CYS A 300 -29.50 -8.17 8.24
N LYS A 301 -30.16 -9.02 9.02
CA LYS A 301 -31.12 -10.01 8.50
C LYS A 301 -32.45 -9.38 8.09
N ASP A 302 -32.96 -8.45 8.88
CA ASP A 302 -34.27 -7.81 8.76
C ASP A 302 -34.20 -6.28 8.88
N PHE A 303 -35.28 -5.61 8.46
CA PHE A 303 -35.35 -4.15 8.42
C PHE A 303 -35.42 -3.52 9.82
N ASN A 304 -36.11 -4.14 10.77
CA ASN A 304 -36.25 -3.61 12.14
C ASN A 304 -34.88 -3.58 12.84
N THR A 305 -34.10 -4.66 12.70
CA THR A 305 -32.71 -4.71 13.16
C THR A 305 -31.86 -3.62 12.50
N ALA A 306 -32.01 -3.42 11.18
CA ALA A 306 -31.29 -2.39 10.45
C ALA A 306 -31.63 -0.97 10.95
N GLN A 307 -32.90 -0.68 11.22
CA GLN A 307 -33.33 0.61 11.75
C GLN A 307 -32.77 0.87 13.15
N LYS A 308 -32.84 -0.14 14.03
CA LYS A 308 -32.29 -0.04 15.39
C LYS A 308 -30.80 0.22 15.38
N ILE A 309 -30.03 -0.52 14.59
CA ILE A 309 -28.58 -0.34 14.55
C ILE A 309 -28.18 0.96 13.83
N PHE A 310 -28.98 1.45 12.88
CA PHE A 310 -28.77 2.76 12.26
C PHE A 310 -28.80 3.88 13.30
N HIS A 311 -29.89 3.98 14.07
CA HIS A 311 -30.03 5.00 15.12
C HIS A 311 -28.99 4.82 16.24
N ALA A 312 -28.76 3.58 16.68
CA ALA A 312 -27.76 3.31 17.72
C ALA A 312 -26.35 3.71 17.26
N THR A 313 -25.98 3.46 16.00
CA THR A 313 -24.67 3.86 15.46
C THR A 313 -24.56 5.38 15.32
N GLN A 314 -25.62 6.06 14.88
CA GLN A 314 -25.68 7.52 14.81
C GLN A 314 -25.47 8.16 16.18
N MET A 315 -26.22 7.72 17.20
CA MET A 315 -26.07 8.20 18.58
C MET A 315 -24.67 7.93 19.11
N TRP A 316 -24.16 6.71 18.91
CA TRP A 316 -22.84 6.33 19.37
C TRP A 316 -21.74 7.21 18.75
N LEU A 317 -21.78 7.48 17.44
CA LEU A 317 -20.83 8.36 16.76
C LEU A 317 -20.86 9.79 17.33
N LYS A 318 -22.07 10.32 17.58
CA LYS A 318 -22.25 11.67 18.11
C LYS A 318 -21.76 11.77 19.55
N GLU A 319 -22.25 10.92 20.44
CA GLU A 319 -21.96 10.98 21.87
C GLU A 319 -20.52 10.57 22.18
N ARG A 320 -20.08 9.42 21.63
CA ARG A 320 -18.75 8.87 21.96
C ARG A 320 -17.64 9.55 21.19
N LEU A 321 -17.80 9.81 19.88
CA LEU A 321 -16.72 10.35 19.05
C LEU A 321 -16.88 11.83 18.66
N ASN A 322 -18.02 12.47 18.95
CA ASN A 322 -18.35 13.82 18.46
C ASN A 322 -18.29 13.92 16.92
N LEU A 323 -18.73 12.87 16.23
CA LEU A 323 -18.76 12.79 14.78
C LEU A 323 -20.21 12.80 14.27
N ASP A 324 -20.51 13.74 13.38
CA ASP A 324 -21.81 13.84 12.71
C ASP A 324 -21.87 12.94 11.46
N ILE A 325 -23.04 12.37 11.20
CA ILE A 325 -23.32 11.63 9.96
C ILE A 325 -23.88 12.55 8.88
N SER A 326 -23.73 12.15 7.62
CA SER A 326 -24.37 12.80 6.48
C SER A 326 -25.75 12.18 6.24
N GLU A 327 -26.82 12.87 6.64
CA GLU A 327 -28.20 12.39 6.50
C GLU A 327 -28.56 12.07 5.04
N GLU A 328 -28.14 12.92 4.09
CA GLU A 328 -28.41 12.71 2.65
C GLU A 328 -27.81 11.42 2.08
N LYS A 329 -26.73 10.92 2.66
CA LYS A 329 -25.97 9.77 2.14
C LYS A 329 -26.16 8.51 2.97
N SER A 330 -26.51 8.67 4.24
CA SER A 330 -26.71 7.57 5.17
C SER A 330 -28.10 6.99 4.98
N LYS A 331 -28.22 5.69 4.74
CA LYS A 331 -29.50 5.05 4.39
C LYS A 331 -29.51 3.55 4.69
N ILE A 332 -30.72 3.00 4.75
CA ILE A 332 -30.95 1.55 4.83
C ILE A 332 -31.31 1.02 3.44
N VAL A 333 -30.59 0.01 2.97
CA VAL A 333 -30.77 -0.57 1.64
C VAL A 333 -31.26 -2.01 1.75
N ASN A 334 -32.41 -2.30 1.14
CA ASN A 334 -32.86 -3.67 0.91
C ASN A 334 -32.19 -4.26 -0.34
N LEU A 335 -31.22 -5.16 -0.14
CA LEU A 335 -30.39 -5.75 -1.19
C LEU A 335 -31.16 -6.65 -2.16
N LYS A 336 -32.39 -7.07 -1.83
CA LYS A 336 -33.24 -7.84 -2.76
C LYS A 336 -33.83 -6.96 -3.85
N LYS A 337 -34.10 -5.69 -3.54
CA LYS A 337 -34.74 -4.72 -4.45
C LYS A 337 -33.70 -3.77 -5.06
N ASN A 338 -32.80 -3.26 -4.23
CA ASN A 338 -31.92 -2.16 -4.56
C ASN A 338 -30.44 -2.56 -4.54
N TYR A 339 -29.62 -1.81 -5.28
CA TYR A 339 -28.17 -1.93 -5.19
C TYR A 339 -27.64 -1.11 -4.00
N SER A 340 -26.68 -1.68 -3.27
CA SER A 340 -25.83 -0.95 -2.33
C SER A 340 -24.48 -0.66 -3.00
N GLU A 341 -24.02 0.58 -2.94
CA GLU A 341 -22.70 0.96 -3.45
C GLU A 341 -21.64 0.84 -2.35
N PHE A 342 -20.51 0.23 -2.67
CA PHE A 342 -19.37 0.11 -1.77
C PHE A 342 -18.07 0.02 -2.56
N LEU A 343 -17.10 0.89 -2.27
CA LEU A 343 -15.76 0.87 -2.88
C LEU A 343 -15.75 0.85 -4.42
N GLY A 344 -16.71 1.52 -5.06
CA GLY A 344 -16.84 1.58 -6.52
C GLY A 344 -17.55 0.39 -7.16
N PHE A 345 -18.11 -0.51 -6.36
CA PHE A 345 -18.98 -1.60 -6.80
C PHE A 345 -20.42 -1.31 -6.40
N LYS A 346 -21.38 -1.78 -7.19
CA LYS A 346 -22.78 -1.86 -6.81
C LYS A 346 -23.18 -3.32 -6.66
N LEU A 347 -23.69 -3.68 -5.48
CA LEU A 347 -23.98 -5.05 -5.07
C LEU A 347 -25.48 -5.22 -4.81
N LYS A 348 -26.09 -6.29 -5.32
CA LYS A 348 -27.46 -6.69 -4.97
C LYS A 348 -27.59 -8.20 -4.90
N ILE A 349 -28.66 -8.69 -4.30
CA ILE A 349 -29.03 -10.11 -4.34
C ILE A 349 -29.89 -10.38 -5.57
N LYS A 350 -29.62 -11.50 -6.24
CA LYS A 350 -30.45 -12.08 -7.29
C LYS A 350 -30.70 -13.55 -6.98
N SER A 351 -31.94 -14.01 -7.17
CA SER A 351 -32.27 -15.44 -7.10
C SER A 351 -31.75 -16.16 -8.35
N LYS A 352 -31.10 -17.31 -8.17
CA LYS A 352 -30.63 -18.20 -9.23
C LYS A 352 -31.06 -19.63 -8.86
N GLY A 353 -32.25 -20.02 -9.34
CA GLY A 353 -32.97 -21.20 -8.85
C GLY A 353 -33.18 -21.10 -7.35
N ASN A 354 -32.90 -22.18 -6.62
CA ASN A 354 -33.05 -22.25 -5.16
C ASN A 354 -31.95 -21.50 -4.37
N LYS A 355 -30.94 -20.95 -5.05
CA LYS A 355 -29.80 -20.26 -4.42
C LYS A 355 -29.91 -18.75 -4.61
N LYS A 356 -29.50 -17.99 -3.59
CA LYS A 356 -29.31 -16.53 -3.70
C LYS A 356 -27.86 -16.23 -4.03
N VAL A 357 -27.65 -15.40 -5.04
CA VAL A 357 -26.31 -14.99 -5.49
C VAL A 357 -26.19 -13.47 -5.47
N VAL A 358 -24.99 -12.94 -5.20
CA VAL A 358 -24.72 -11.52 -5.40
C VAL A 358 -24.56 -11.28 -6.89
N LYS A 359 -25.30 -10.30 -7.39
CA LYS A 359 -25.07 -9.66 -8.67
C LYS A 359 -24.31 -8.35 -8.42
N SER A 360 -23.13 -8.21 -8.99
CA SER A 360 -22.26 -7.05 -8.82
C SER A 360 -21.81 -6.43 -10.14
N HIS A 361 -21.81 -5.10 -10.16
CA HIS A 361 -21.33 -4.27 -11.27
C HIS A 361 -20.35 -3.21 -10.77
N ILE A 362 -19.62 -2.59 -11.70
CA ILE A 362 -18.95 -1.31 -11.49
C ILE A 362 -20.02 -0.24 -11.21
N SER A 363 -19.81 0.61 -10.20
CA SER A 363 -20.75 1.70 -9.90
C SER A 363 -20.82 2.69 -11.06
N ASP A 364 -21.98 3.32 -11.24
CA ASP A 364 -22.22 4.17 -12.42
C ASP A 364 -21.30 5.40 -12.40
N ARG A 365 -20.97 5.90 -11.21
CA ARG A 365 -19.94 6.92 -11.01
C ARG A 365 -18.55 6.44 -11.46
N ALA A 366 -18.14 5.25 -11.04
CA ALA A 366 -16.84 4.70 -11.43
C ALA A 366 -16.75 4.44 -12.94
N LYS A 367 -17.82 4.00 -13.60
CA LYS A 367 -17.88 3.85 -15.06
C LYS A 367 -17.63 5.18 -15.77
N LYS A 368 -18.27 6.27 -15.33
CA LYS A 368 -18.06 7.62 -15.90
C LYS A 368 -16.61 8.06 -15.74
N ASP A 369 -16.02 7.86 -14.56
CA ASP A 369 -14.62 8.19 -14.29
C ASP A 369 -13.66 7.40 -15.18
N ILE A 370 -13.88 6.09 -15.36
CA ILE A 370 -13.10 5.22 -16.25
C ILE A 370 -13.15 5.74 -17.68
N VAL A 371 -14.35 6.04 -18.19
CA VAL A 371 -14.53 6.56 -19.56
C VAL A 371 -13.77 7.87 -19.73
N LYS A 372 -13.90 8.80 -18.78
CA LYS A 372 -13.18 10.09 -18.81
C LYS A 372 -11.67 9.88 -18.85
N GLN A 373 -11.15 9.07 -17.93
CA GLN A 373 -9.71 8.78 -17.82
C GLN A 373 -9.16 8.14 -19.10
N LEU A 374 -9.87 7.16 -19.68
CA LEU A 374 -9.44 6.49 -20.91
C LEU A 374 -9.44 7.46 -22.11
N LYS A 375 -10.49 8.29 -22.25
CA LYS A 375 -10.56 9.31 -23.30
C LYS A 375 -9.40 10.31 -23.20
N GLU A 376 -9.05 10.76 -21.99
CA GLU A 376 -7.89 11.64 -21.77
C GLU A 376 -6.58 10.98 -22.21
N LYS A 377 -6.35 9.69 -21.87
CA LYS A 377 -5.15 8.96 -22.31
C LYS A 377 -5.09 8.82 -23.82
N ILE A 378 -6.22 8.58 -24.49
CA ILE A 378 -6.29 8.49 -25.95
C ILE A 378 -5.98 9.85 -26.60
N LYS A 379 -6.55 10.95 -26.08
CA LYS A 379 -6.23 12.31 -26.54
C LYS A 379 -4.73 12.61 -26.41
N ASN A 380 -4.09 12.16 -25.33
CA ASN A 380 -2.65 12.33 -25.14
C ASN A 380 -1.82 11.52 -26.16
N ILE A 381 -2.26 10.31 -26.53
CA ILE A 381 -1.60 9.53 -27.59
C ILE A 381 -1.67 10.26 -28.94
N LYS A 382 -2.80 10.90 -29.25
CA LYS A 382 -2.94 11.71 -30.46
C LYS A 382 -2.03 12.94 -30.43
N ARG A 383 -2.02 13.66 -29.30
CA ARG A 383 -1.20 14.88 -29.13
C ARG A 383 0.29 14.57 -29.23
N ASP A 384 0.73 13.47 -28.63
CA ASP A 384 2.12 13.04 -28.63
C ASP A 384 2.19 11.50 -28.77
N THR A 385 2.44 11.06 -29.99
CA THR A 385 2.42 9.64 -30.37
C THR A 385 3.74 8.95 -29.99
N THR A 386 3.92 8.73 -28.69
CA THR A 386 5.07 8.03 -28.10
C THR A 386 4.69 6.66 -27.54
N ILE A 387 5.68 5.76 -27.54
CA ILE A 387 5.57 4.44 -26.87
C ILE A 387 5.19 4.59 -25.39
N ALA A 388 5.70 5.63 -24.73
CA ALA A 388 5.38 5.95 -23.35
C ALA A 388 3.88 6.24 -23.14
N ASN A 389 3.24 7.01 -24.04
CA ASN A 389 1.81 7.33 -23.92
C ASN A 389 0.92 6.11 -24.21
N VAL A 390 1.30 5.27 -25.17
CA VAL A 390 0.66 3.95 -25.41
C VAL A 390 0.80 3.06 -24.17
N GLY A 391 1.99 3.00 -23.57
CA GLY A 391 2.24 2.28 -22.33
C GLY A 391 1.41 2.79 -21.15
N LYS A 392 1.24 4.11 -21.00
CA LYS A 392 0.38 4.73 -19.97
C LYS A 392 -1.09 4.32 -20.15
N TYR A 393 -1.59 4.27 -21.39
CA TYR A 393 -2.95 3.77 -21.67
C TYR A 393 -3.08 2.30 -21.29
N ASN A 394 -2.17 1.44 -21.78
CA ASN A 394 -2.20 0.00 -21.48
C ASN A 394 -2.11 -0.29 -19.97
N ALA A 395 -1.25 0.43 -19.25
CA ALA A 395 -1.14 0.35 -17.80
C ALA A 395 -2.42 0.79 -17.07
N THR A 396 -3.14 1.78 -17.63
CA THR A 396 -4.43 2.23 -17.10
C THR A 396 -5.50 1.16 -17.31
N VAL A 397 -5.61 0.59 -18.52
CA VAL A 397 -6.57 -0.47 -18.84
C VAL A 397 -6.39 -1.68 -17.93
N ILE A 398 -5.17 -2.22 -17.83
CA ILE A 398 -4.92 -3.40 -17.00
C ILE A 398 -5.17 -3.13 -15.52
N GLY A 399 -4.85 -1.92 -15.04
CA GLY A 399 -5.12 -1.53 -13.65
C GLY A 399 -6.62 -1.51 -13.33
N ILE A 400 -7.43 -0.93 -14.22
CA ILE A 400 -8.89 -0.87 -14.07
C ILE A 400 -9.49 -2.29 -14.16
N GLN A 401 -9.06 -3.09 -15.13
CA GLN A 401 -9.51 -4.50 -15.27
C GLN A 401 -9.19 -5.33 -14.03
N ASN A 402 -7.96 -5.25 -13.51
CA ASN A 402 -7.54 -5.98 -12.31
C ASN A 402 -8.33 -5.56 -11.05
N TYR A 403 -8.69 -4.29 -10.93
CA TYR A 403 -9.46 -3.80 -9.79
C TYR A 403 -10.91 -4.31 -9.85
N TYR A 404 -11.57 -4.15 -11.00
CA TYR A 404 -12.99 -4.44 -11.17
C TYR A 404 -13.32 -5.87 -11.60
N SER A 405 -12.32 -6.72 -11.89
CA SER A 405 -12.51 -8.13 -12.29
C SER A 405 -13.33 -8.94 -11.29
N ILE A 406 -13.43 -8.50 -10.03
CA ILE A 406 -14.23 -9.17 -9.01
C ILE A 406 -15.76 -8.94 -9.14
N ALA A 407 -16.20 -8.01 -9.99
CA ALA A 407 -17.61 -7.82 -10.28
C ALA A 407 -18.13 -8.98 -11.15
N THR A 408 -19.32 -9.51 -10.86
CA THR A 408 -19.88 -10.67 -11.57
C THR A 408 -20.20 -10.34 -13.01
N ASP A 409 -20.73 -9.15 -13.27
CA ASP A 409 -21.13 -8.68 -14.60
C ASP A 409 -20.07 -7.73 -15.20
N VAL A 410 -18.80 -7.90 -14.81
CA VAL A 410 -17.69 -7.04 -15.26
C VAL A 410 -17.58 -7.00 -16.79
N TYR A 411 -17.85 -8.11 -17.47
CA TYR A 411 -17.80 -8.16 -18.93
C TYR A 411 -18.80 -7.20 -19.57
N GLU A 412 -20.07 -7.21 -19.11
CA GLU A 412 -21.11 -6.30 -19.60
C GLU A 412 -20.79 -4.84 -19.28
N ASP A 413 -20.23 -4.58 -18.11
CA ASP A 413 -19.79 -3.23 -17.76
C ASP A 413 -18.69 -2.71 -18.70
N PHE A 414 -17.70 -3.55 -19.01
CA PHE A 414 -16.64 -3.19 -19.94
C PHE A 414 -17.10 -3.18 -21.40
N ARG A 415 -18.12 -3.95 -21.78
CA ARG A 415 -18.77 -3.86 -23.10
C ARG A 415 -19.36 -2.47 -23.32
N ASN A 416 -20.09 -1.96 -22.32
CA ASN A 416 -20.66 -0.61 -22.35
C ASN A 416 -19.58 0.48 -22.38
N ILE A 417 -18.53 0.35 -21.55
CA ILE A 417 -17.40 1.29 -21.57
C ILE A 417 -16.68 1.25 -22.93
N SER A 418 -16.44 0.06 -23.46
CA SER A 418 -15.76 -0.18 -24.74
C SER A 418 -16.53 0.46 -25.89
N TYR A 419 -17.85 0.32 -25.93
CA TYR A 419 -18.69 0.96 -26.95
C TYR A 419 -18.46 2.49 -27.03
N ILE A 420 -18.43 3.16 -25.87
CA ILE A 420 -18.22 4.62 -25.79
C ILE A 420 -16.76 5.00 -26.13
N VAL A 421 -15.80 4.23 -25.63
CA VAL A 421 -14.36 4.55 -25.75
C VAL A 421 -13.84 4.22 -27.16
N ASN A 422 -14.29 3.14 -27.79
CA ASN A 422 -13.82 2.72 -29.12
C ASN A 422 -14.11 3.75 -30.20
N ARG A 423 -15.25 4.45 -30.13
CA ARG A 423 -15.52 5.60 -31.03
C ARG A 423 -14.44 6.68 -30.90
N THR A 424 -13.97 6.93 -29.68
CA THR A 424 -12.88 7.88 -29.43
C THR A 424 -11.54 7.33 -29.91
N ILE A 425 -11.25 6.05 -29.68
CA ILE A 425 -10.03 5.40 -30.21
C ILE A 425 -9.98 5.55 -31.72
N TYR A 426 -11.02 5.12 -32.43
CA TYR A 426 -11.09 5.20 -33.88
C TYR A 426 -10.89 6.63 -34.38
N ASN A 427 -11.68 7.59 -33.89
CA ASN A 427 -11.62 8.97 -34.36
C ASN A 427 -10.27 9.66 -34.08
N GLN A 428 -9.63 9.34 -32.95
CA GLN A 428 -8.40 10.03 -32.54
C GLN A 428 -7.14 9.33 -33.05
N THR A 429 -7.17 8.02 -33.31
CA THR A 429 -5.96 7.25 -33.62
C THR A 429 -5.92 6.61 -35.00
N ARG A 430 -7.01 6.60 -35.80
CA ARG A 430 -7.04 5.91 -37.11
C ARG A 430 -5.84 6.19 -38.02
N LYS A 431 -5.39 7.45 -38.10
CA LYS A 431 -4.25 7.87 -38.94
C LYS A 431 -2.87 7.50 -38.35
N LEU A 432 -2.85 7.06 -37.10
CA LEU A 432 -1.63 6.71 -36.34
C LEU A 432 -1.43 5.18 -36.23
N GLN A 433 -2.35 4.39 -36.79
CA GLN A 433 -2.35 2.94 -36.62
C GLN A 433 -1.29 2.28 -37.50
N SER A 434 -0.59 1.30 -36.94
CA SER A 434 0.36 0.45 -37.65
C SER A 434 -0.35 -0.82 -38.13
N LYS A 435 0.04 -1.37 -39.30
CA LYS A 435 -0.52 -2.64 -39.82
C LYS A 435 -0.12 -3.84 -38.96
N THR A 436 1.10 -3.81 -38.41
CA THR A 436 1.70 -4.89 -37.62
C THR A 436 2.25 -4.33 -36.30
N GLY A 437 2.56 -5.22 -35.36
CA GLY A 437 3.22 -4.83 -34.12
C GLY A 437 3.62 -6.01 -33.24
N ILE A 438 4.41 -5.71 -32.22
CA ILE A 438 5.03 -6.69 -31.34
C ILE A 438 4.21 -6.80 -30.06
N LYS A 439 3.62 -7.99 -29.85
CA LYS A 439 2.88 -8.31 -28.62
C LYS A 439 3.85 -8.56 -27.48
N SER A 440 3.75 -7.77 -26.41
CA SER A 440 4.52 -7.99 -25.18
C SER A 440 4.14 -9.30 -24.49
N GLU A 441 5.04 -9.82 -23.66
CA GLU A 441 4.80 -11.02 -22.84
C GLU A 441 3.54 -10.88 -21.97
N LEU A 442 3.32 -9.69 -21.42
CA LEU A 442 2.11 -9.37 -20.66
C LEU A 442 0.86 -9.45 -21.53
N TYR A 443 0.90 -8.91 -22.75
CA TYR A 443 -0.22 -8.98 -23.68
C TYR A 443 -0.58 -10.43 -23.99
N LYS A 444 0.42 -11.26 -24.35
CA LYS A 444 0.20 -12.68 -24.66
C LYS A 444 -0.39 -13.43 -23.46
N ARG A 445 0.11 -13.15 -22.25
CA ARG A 445 -0.38 -13.79 -21.02
C ARG A 445 -1.83 -13.45 -20.69
N VAL A 446 -2.22 -12.18 -20.83
CA VAL A 446 -3.55 -11.71 -20.41
C VAL A 446 -4.58 -11.86 -21.53
N TYR A 447 -4.19 -11.58 -22.77
CA TYR A 447 -5.07 -11.49 -23.94
C TYR A 447 -4.69 -12.45 -25.07
N GLY A 448 -3.88 -13.49 -24.81
CA GLY A 448 -3.49 -14.47 -25.83
C GLY A 448 -4.68 -15.17 -26.47
N ASN A 449 -5.71 -15.48 -25.68
CA ASN A 449 -6.95 -16.13 -26.13
C ASN A 449 -8.06 -15.12 -26.45
N TYR A 450 -7.71 -13.85 -26.69
CA TYR A 450 -8.68 -12.81 -27.03
C TYR A 450 -8.80 -12.70 -28.56
N ASN A 451 -9.99 -12.98 -29.08
CA ASN A 451 -10.19 -13.24 -30.50
C ASN A 451 -10.22 -11.98 -31.41
N MET A 452 -10.32 -10.77 -30.85
CA MET A 452 -10.39 -9.56 -31.69
C MET A 452 -9.01 -9.09 -32.16
N LYS A 453 -8.96 -8.57 -33.39
CA LYS A 453 -7.74 -7.99 -33.97
C LYS A 453 -7.29 -6.78 -33.14
N PRO A 454 -6.04 -6.74 -32.65
CA PRO A 454 -5.53 -5.61 -31.88
C PRO A 454 -5.29 -4.39 -32.78
N ILE A 455 -5.51 -3.20 -32.20
CA ILE A 455 -5.11 -1.93 -32.80
C ILE A 455 -3.66 -1.67 -32.40
N TYR A 456 -2.77 -1.48 -33.37
CA TYR A 456 -1.38 -1.14 -33.11
C TYR A 456 -1.14 0.36 -33.27
N ILE A 457 -0.39 0.95 -32.34
CA ILE A 457 0.14 2.32 -32.47
C ILE A 457 1.63 2.24 -32.15
N ARG A 458 2.48 2.74 -33.06
CA ARG A 458 3.94 2.61 -32.96
C ARG A 458 4.38 1.15 -32.73
N ASN A 459 3.80 0.23 -33.49
CA ASN A 459 4.06 -1.22 -33.39
C ASN A 459 3.74 -1.85 -32.03
N ILE A 460 2.96 -1.20 -31.16
CA ILE A 460 2.54 -1.73 -29.85
C ILE A 460 1.02 -1.89 -29.83
N PRO A 461 0.50 -3.06 -29.41
CA PRO A 461 -0.94 -3.26 -29.32
C PRO A 461 -1.55 -2.45 -28.18
N LEU A 462 -2.68 -1.80 -28.46
CA LEU A 462 -3.57 -1.29 -27.42
C LEU A 462 -4.26 -2.46 -26.71
N PHE A 463 -4.31 -2.39 -25.38
CA PHE A 463 -4.94 -3.43 -24.58
C PHE A 463 -6.47 -3.36 -24.73
N PRO A 464 -7.14 -4.49 -25.00
CA PRO A 464 -8.58 -4.50 -25.24
C PRO A 464 -9.36 -4.27 -23.94
N LEU A 465 -10.39 -3.43 -23.99
CA LEU A 465 -11.24 -3.13 -22.83
C LEU A 465 -12.12 -4.31 -22.42
N THR A 466 -12.65 -5.07 -23.39
CA THR A 466 -13.51 -6.23 -23.11
C THR A 466 -12.73 -7.52 -22.82
N GLY A 467 -11.39 -7.47 -22.81
CA GLY A 467 -10.52 -8.61 -22.49
C GLY A 467 -10.48 -8.99 -21.00
N VAL A 468 -11.44 -8.52 -20.20
CA VAL A 468 -11.52 -8.78 -18.76
C VAL A 468 -12.27 -10.09 -18.48
N LYS A 469 -11.82 -10.84 -17.48
CA LYS A 469 -12.51 -12.04 -16.99
C LYS A 469 -12.91 -11.88 -15.54
N HIS A 470 -14.09 -12.37 -15.19
CA HIS A 470 -14.54 -12.39 -13.79
C HIS A 470 -13.61 -13.29 -12.96
N ILE A 471 -13.22 -12.79 -11.78
CA ILE A 471 -12.47 -13.54 -10.78
C ILE A 471 -13.31 -13.54 -9.50
N PRO A 472 -13.70 -14.71 -8.95
CA PRO A 472 -14.46 -14.75 -7.72
C PRO A 472 -13.74 -14.00 -6.59
N PRO A 473 -14.43 -13.10 -5.86
CA PRO A 473 -13.83 -12.37 -4.75
C PRO A 473 -13.47 -13.34 -3.62
N MET A 474 -12.20 -13.32 -3.18
CA MET A 474 -11.70 -14.21 -2.14
C MET A 474 -11.53 -13.48 -0.81
N ASN A 475 -12.00 -14.11 0.27
CA ASN A 475 -11.73 -13.64 1.63
C ASN A 475 -10.25 -13.82 1.98
N ILE A 476 -9.67 -12.82 2.65
CA ILE A 476 -8.32 -12.94 3.21
C ILE A 476 -8.33 -13.90 4.40
N ARG A 477 -7.31 -14.74 4.52
CA ARG A 477 -7.07 -15.50 5.74
C ARG A 477 -6.66 -14.52 6.85
N GLN A 478 -7.29 -14.64 8.02
CA GLN A 478 -7.04 -13.72 9.15
C GLN A 478 -5.70 -13.98 9.87
N ASP A 479 -5.04 -15.11 9.58
CA ASP A 479 -3.70 -15.44 10.07
C ASP A 479 -2.58 -14.70 9.29
N ILE A 480 -2.87 -14.10 8.13
CA ILE A 480 -1.91 -13.31 7.37
C ILE A 480 -1.62 -12.01 8.11
N CYS A 481 -0.47 -11.95 8.76
CA CYS A 481 0.05 -10.78 9.46
C CYS A 481 1.51 -10.52 9.08
N SER A 482 1.89 -9.25 8.96
CA SER A 482 3.29 -8.86 8.72
C SER A 482 4.16 -8.97 9.97
N TYR A 483 3.56 -9.02 11.16
CA TYR A 483 4.22 -8.94 12.45
C TYR A 483 4.14 -10.26 13.23
N SER A 484 3.91 -11.37 12.53
CA SER A 484 4.02 -12.72 13.10
C SER A 484 4.80 -13.63 12.16
N LYS A 485 5.65 -14.52 12.72
CA LYS A 485 6.44 -15.48 11.93
C LYS A 485 5.55 -16.35 11.02
N GLU A 486 4.48 -16.92 11.58
CA GLU A 486 3.51 -17.75 10.85
C GLU A 486 2.80 -16.96 9.74
N GLY A 487 2.32 -15.74 10.06
CA GLY A 487 1.62 -14.89 9.11
C GLY A 487 2.53 -14.46 7.95
N ARG A 488 3.79 -14.18 8.26
CA ARG A 488 4.83 -13.90 7.26
C ARG A 488 5.12 -15.12 6.40
N ALA A 489 5.18 -16.34 6.94
CA ALA A 489 5.42 -17.53 6.13
C ALA A 489 4.42 -17.64 4.97
N HIS A 490 3.13 -17.31 5.18
CA HIS A 490 2.13 -17.24 4.11
C HIS A 490 2.40 -16.15 3.07
N ILE A 491 3.04 -15.06 3.45
CA ILE A 491 3.45 -13.96 2.56
C ILE A 491 4.71 -14.34 1.75
N HIS A 492 5.64 -15.05 2.37
CA HIS A 492 6.95 -15.41 1.79
C HIS A 492 6.95 -16.74 1.04
N ALA A 493 5.97 -17.63 1.25
CA ALA A 493 5.81 -18.90 0.54
C ALA A 493 5.76 -18.78 -1.01
N ARG A 494 5.66 -17.56 -1.54
CA ARG A 494 5.65 -17.26 -2.98
C ARG A 494 6.85 -16.42 -3.46
N GLN A 495 7.88 -16.22 -2.62
CA GLN A 495 9.03 -15.36 -2.92
C GLN A 495 10.35 -16.15 -2.92
N LYS A 496 10.97 -16.35 -4.08
CA LYS A 496 12.40 -16.71 -4.15
C LYS A 496 13.25 -15.47 -3.76
N GLY A 497 14.20 -15.63 -2.83
CA GLY A 497 14.92 -14.52 -2.19
C GLY A 497 16.44 -14.70 -2.15
N VAL A 498 17.13 -13.58 -1.94
CA VAL A 498 18.58 -13.47 -1.70
C VAL A 498 18.90 -13.98 -0.29
N SER A 499 20.08 -14.55 -0.08
CA SER A 499 20.54 -14.96 1.24
C SER A 499 20.48 -13.80 2.25
N ILE A 500 19.78 -14.01 3.37
CA ILE A 500 19.63 -13.04 4.47
C ILE A 500 20.99 -12.62 5.04
N ASN A 501 21.96 -13.54 5.07
CA ASN A 501 23.27 -13.31 5.69
C ASN A 501 24.10 -12.25 4.97
N ILE A 502 23.98 -12.14 3.65
CA ILE A 502 24.68 -11.11 2.86
C ILE A 502 24.01 -9.75 3.04
N LEU A 503 22.68 -9.73 3.15
CA LEU A 503 21.92 -8.51 3.38
C LEU A 503 22.23 -7.88 4.74
N LYS A 504 22.27 -8.69 5.80
CA LYS A 504 22.69 -8.25 7.14
C LYS A 504 24.08 -7.63 7.14
N TYR A 505 25.04 -8.31 6.49
CA TYR A 505 26.40 -7.80 6.38
C TYR A 505 26.48 -6.41 5.72
N ILE A 506 25.75 -6.18 4.61
CA ILE A 506 25.74 -4.85 3.95
C ILE A 506 25.12 -3.78 4.86
N LEU A 507 24.09 -4.13 5.63
CA LEU A 507 23.45 -3.20 6.55
C LEU A 507 24.37 -2.81 7.70
N GLU A 508 24.98 -3.81 8.36
CA GLU A 508 25.88 -3.62 9.51
C GLU A 508 27.16 -2.87 9.13
N ASN A 509 27.52 -2.85 7.84
CA ASN A 509 28.72 -2.22 7.31
C ASN A 509 28.37 -1.14 6.26
N PRO A 510 27.71 -0.02 6.66
CA PRO A 510 27.56 1.14 5.78
C PRO A 510 28.93 1.73 5.48
N ILE A 511 29.13 2.31 4.29
CA ILE A 511 30.40 3.01 4.03
C ILE A 511 30.25 4.42 4.60
N PRO A 512 31.03 4.81 5.64
CA PRO A 512 30.81 6.07 6.36
C PRO A 512 31.02 7.31 5.50
N SER A 513 31.97 7.24 4.56
CA SER A 513 32.28 8.32 3.62
C SER A 513 31.25 8.50 2.50
N GLN A 514 30.22 7.66 2.44
CA GLN A 514 29.20 7.70 1.41
C GLN A 514 27.85 8.18 1.97
N SER A 515 27.03 8.74 1.09
CA SER A 515 25.72 9.26 1.44
C SER A 515 24.76 8.17 1.92
N ILE A 516 23.74 8.56 2.71
CA ILE A 516 22.64 7.66 3.07
C ILE A 516 21.94 7.12 1.82
N GLU A 517 21.86 7.92 0.75
CA GLU A 517 21.33 7.48 -0.53
C GLU A 517 22.15 6.33 -1.14
N TYR A 518 23.47 6.43 -1.15
CA TYR A 518 24.34 5.38 -1.66
C TYR A 518 24.17 4.07 -0.88
N ASN A 519 24.23 4.15 0.46
CA ASN A 519 24.09 2.99 1.35
C ASN A 519 22.70 2.32 1.19
N ASP A 520 21.63 3.11 1.08
CA ASP A 520 20.26 2.63 0.82
C ASP A 520 20.10 1.95 -0.56
N ASN A 521 20.69 2.58 -1.59
CA ASN A 521 20.60 2.09 -2.96
C ASN A 521 21.43 0.82 -3.17
N ARG A 522 22.57 0.66 -2.47
CA ARG A 522 23.33 -0.61 -2.37
C ARG A 522 22.43 -1.77 -1.98
N LEU A 523 21.71 -1.65 -0.87
CA LEU A 523 20.79 -2.69 -0.40
C LEU A 523 19.72 -3.00 -1.45
N SER A 524 19.13 -1.96 -2.07
CA SER A 524 18.15 -2.12 -3.14
C SER A 524 18.72 -2.88 -4.35
N LEU A 525 19.98 -2.59 -4.73
CA LEU A 525 20.63 -3.19 -5.87
C LEU A 525 20.95 -4.66 -5.67
N LEU A 526 21.49 -5.03 -4.50
CA LEU A 526 21.79 -6.43 -4.19
C LEU A 526 20.52 -7.28 -4.32
N VAL A 527 19.40 -6.78 -3.78
CA VAL A 527 18.09 -7.42 -3.87
C VAL A 527 17.57 -7.44 -5.30
N GLY A 528 17.73 -6.34 -6.04
CA GLY A 528 17.32 -6.23 -7.44
C GLY A 528 18.09 -7.17 -8.37
N GLN A 529 19.35 -7.47 -8.03
CA GLN A 529 20.22 -8.40 -8.74
C GLN A 529 20.13 -9.85 -8.22
N ASN A 530 19.23 -10.12 -7.28
CA ASN A 530 19.08 -11.43 -6.63
C ASN A 530 20.38 -11.95 -5.96
N GLY A 531 21.23 -11.06 -5.44
CA GLY A 531 22.50 -11.45 -4.80
C GLY A 531 23.58 -11.90 -5.79
N LEU A 532 23.36 -11.69 -7.08
CA LEU A 532 24.29 -12.07 -8.14
C LEU A 532 25.05 -10.85 -8.68
N CYS A 533 26.28 -11.08 -9.13
CA CYS A 533 27.06 -10.13 -9.88
C CYS A 533 26.31 -9.77 -11.16
N LYS A 534 26.17 -8.46 -11.45
CA LYS A 534 25.41 -8.03 -12.63
C LYS A 534 26.04 -8.50 -13.94
N ILE A 535 27.37 -8.63 -13.95
CA ILE A 535 28.18 -8.99 -15.11
C ILE A 535 28.31 -10.52 -15.19
N SER A 536 29.06 -11.15 -14.28
CA SER A 536 29.34 -12.59 -14.34
C SER A 536 28.15 -13.49 -14.01
N LYS A 537 27.06 -12.96 -13.42
CA LYS A 537 25.88 -13.73 -12.92
C LYS A 537 26.16 -14.71 -11.79
N GLU A 538 27.38 -14.74 -11.28
CA GLU A 538 27.75 -15.56 -10.13
C GLU A 538 27.29 -14.92 -8.81
N PRO A 539 27.13 -15.71 -7.72
CA PRO A 539 26.84 -15.18 -6.40
C PRO A 539 27.88 -14.14 -5.93
N LEU A 540 27.39 -13.10 -5.25
CA LEU A 540 28.23 -12.13 -4.55
C LEU A 540 28.54 -12.64 -3.15
N GLU A 541 29.81 -12.58 -2.76
CA GLU A 541 30.31 -13.05 -1.46
C GLU A 541 30.77 -11.87 -0.59
N ARG A 542 30.82 -12.07 0.73
CA ARG A 542 31.39 -11.09 1.67
C ARG A 542 32.84 -10.79 1.30
N GLY A 543 33.25 -9.54 1.38
CA GLY A 543 34.61 -9.08 1.01
C GLY A 543 34.92 -9.05 -0.50
N LYS A 544 34.25 -9.85 -1.33
CA LYS A 544 34.47 -9.91 -2.79
C LYS A 544 33.44 -9.15 -3.62
N MET A 545 32.51 -8.44 -2.98
CA MET A 545 31.50 -7.62 -3.65
C MET A 545 31.84 -6.14 -3.57
N HIS A 546 31.62 -5.42 -4.67
CA HIS A 546 31.81 -3.98 -4.74
C HIS A 546 30.59 -3.33 -5.41
N CYS A 547 30.10 -2.25 -4.81
CA CYS A 547 29.09 -1.41 -5.46
C CYS A 547 29.81 -0.31 -6.24
N HIS A 548 29.63 -0.32 -7.55
CA HIS A 548 30.32 0.56 -8.48
C HIS A 548 29.39 1.65 -8.99
N HIS A 549 29.90 2.87 -9.10
CA HIS A 549 29.26 3.96 -9.84
C HIS A 549 29.59 3.82 -11.32
N LYS A 550 28.58 3.62 -12.16
CA LYS A 550 28.75 3.50 -13.62
C LYS A 550 29.43 4.74 -14.19
N LYS A 551 28.93 5.92 -13.81
CA LYS A 551 29.62 7.20 -14.01
C LYS A 551 30.19 7.65 -12.65
N PRO A 552 31.51 7.86 -12.53
CA PRO A 552 32.14 8.33 -11.29
C PRO A 552 31.61 9.69 -10.82
N LYS A 553 31.67 9.96 -9.51
CA LYS A 553 31.18 11.22 -8.92
C LYS A 553 31.89 12.45 -9.48
N HIS A 554 33.21 12.40 -9.64
CA HIS A 554 34.00 13.50 -10.20
C HIS A 554 33.64 13.82 -11.66
N LEU A 555 33.03 12.87 -12.39
CA LEU A 555 32.49 13.08 -13.74
C LEU A 555 30.99 13.44 -13.73
N GLY A 556 30.42 13.87 -12.60
CA GLY A 556 29.00 14.21 -12.46
C GLY A 556 28.07 13.00 -12.30
N GLY A 557 28.61 11.85 -11.87
CA GLY A 557 27.82 10.71 -11.45
C GLY A 557 27.12 10.95 -10.11
N THR A 558 25.92 10.39 -9.95
CA THR A 558 25.13 10.52 -8.71
C THR A 558 25.05 9.20 -7.94
N ASP A 559 24.63 9.27 -6.67
CA ASP A 559 24.35 8.08 -5.84
C ASP A 559 22.99 7.44 -6.15
N GLU A 560 22.29 7.89 -7.20
CA GLU A 560 21.00 7.35 -7.61
C GLU A 560 21.11 5.88 -8.07
N TYR A 561 20.08 5.09 -7.77
CA TYR A 561 19.98 3.67 -8.13
C TYR A 561 20.33 3.37 -9.60
N LYS A 562 19.98 4.27 -10.54
CA LYS A 562 20.25 4.09 -11.97
C LYS A 562 21.75 4.10 -12.31
N ASN A 563 22.54 4.83 -11.54
CA ASN A 563 23.99 5.00 -11.72
C ASN A 563 24.81 3.96 -10.93
N LEU A 564 24.18 3.12 -10.13
CA LEU A 564 24.88 2.14 -9.30
C LEU A 564 24.74 0.72 -9.87
N ILE A 565 25.71 -0.15 -9.57
CA ILE A 565 25.72 -1.57 -9.98
C ILE A 565 26.56 -2.41 -9.00
N PHE A 566 26.07 -3.59 -8.62
CA PHE A 566 26.84 -4.52 -7.80
C PHE A 566 27.62 -5.52 -8.68
N ILE A 567 28.93 -5.58 -8.47
CA ILE A 567 29.86 -6.43 -9.22
C ILE A 567 30.87 -7.10 -8.29
N LYS A 568 31.59 -8.12 -8.77
CA LYS A 568 32.72 -8.69 -8.03
C LYS A 568 33.88 -7.69 -7.96
N ALA A 569 34.66 -7.74 -6.89
CA ALA A 569 35.81 -6.86 -6.66
C ALA A 569 36.84 -6.93 -7.82
N ASP A 570 37.07 -8.11 -8.38
CA ASP A 570 37.99 -8.29 -9.50
C ASP A 570 37.47 -7.60 -10.77
N ILE A 571 36.16 -7.68 -11.02
CA ILE A 571 35.52 -6.98 -12.14
C ILE A 571 35.55 -5.46 -11.91
N HIS A 572 35.42 -5.00 -10.67
CA HIS A 572 35.60 -3.59 -10.35
C HIS A 572 37.02 -3.11 -10.66
N ARG A 573 38.04 -3.88 -10.25
CA ARG A 573 39.44 -3.62 -10.59
C ARG A 573 39.63 -3.62 -12.11
N LEU A 574 39.03 -4.58 -12.81
CA LEU A 574 39.08 -4.66 -14.28
C LEU A 574 38.47 -3.44 -14.97
N ILE A 575 37.44 -2.79 -14.40
CA ILE A 575 36.84 -1.58 -15.00
C ILE A 575 37.79 -0.38 -14.89
N HIS A 576 38.53 -0.26 -13.78
CA HIS A 576 39.41 0.87 -13.51
C HIS A 576 40.86 0.66 -13.95
N ALA A 577 41.27 -0.58 -14.24
CA ALA A 577 42.63 -0.89 -14.65
C ALA A 577 43.01 -0.20 -15.97
N THR A 578 44.17 0.48 -15.96
CA THR A 578 44.79 1.12 -17.13
C THR A 578 45.98 0.33 -17.66
N ASN A 579 46.70 -0.40 -16.79
CA ASN A 579 47.84 -1.24 -17.18
C ASN A 579 47.36 -2.54 -17.88
N GLN A 580 47.94 -2.85 -19.04
CA GLN A 580 47.59 -4.02 -19.86
C GLN A 580 47.91 -5.36 -19.19
N GLU A 581 48.98 -5.46 -18.40
CA GLU A 581 49.35 -6.71 -17.71
C GLU A 581 48.31 -7.10 -16.67
N THR A 582 47.86 -6.12 -15.87
CA THR A 582 46.82 -6.29 -14.86
C THR A 582 45.48 -6.70 -15.50
N ILE A 583 45.15 -6.12 -16.66
CA ILE A 583 43.94 -6.48 -17.42
C ILE A 583 44.00 -7.94 -17.86
N LYS A 584 45.12 -8.38 -18.46
CA LYS A 584 45.30 -9.77 -18.91
C LYS A 584 45.20 -10.76 -17.74
N GLN A 585 45.83 -10.44 -16.60
CA GLN A 585 45.80 -11.29 -15.42
C GLN A 585 44.37 -11.48 -14.90
N ILE A 586 43.61 -10.39 -14.73
CA ILE A 586 42.23 -10.46 -14.21
C ILE A 586 41.28 -11.16 -15.19
N LEU A 587 41.46 -10.97 -16.51
CA LEU A 587 40.67 -11.68 -17.53
C LEU A 587 40.86 -13.19 -17.46
N ASN A 588 42.11 -13.64 -17.30
CA ASN A 588 42.42 -15.07 -17.17
C ASN A 588 41.77 -15.70 -15.94
N THR A 589 41.71 -14.95 -14.82
CA THR A 589 41.06 -15.43 -13.59
C THR A 589 39.53 -15.43 -13.68
N THR A 590 38.93 -14.42 -14.31
CA THR A 590 37.47 -14.21 -14.27
C THR A 590 36.69 -14.93 -15.38
N LYS A 591 37.36 -15.43 -16.43
CA LYS A 591 36.77 -16.21 -17.54
C LYS A 591 35.43 -15.66 -18.05
N LEU A 592 35.38 -14.35 -18.33
CA LEU A 592 34.17 -13.66 -18.76
C LEU A 592 33.77 -14.07 -20.19
N ASN A 593 32.49 -14.37 -20.41
CA ASN A 593 31.97 -14.58 -21.76
C ASN A 593 31.85 -13.25 -22.55
N GLU A 594 31.73 -13.32 -23.87
CA GLU A 594 31.66 -12.14 -24.76
C GLU A 594 30.59 -11.13 -24.35
N LYS A 595 29.42 -11.61 -23.91
CA LYS A 595 28.32 -10.74 -23.47
C LYS A 595 28.69 -9.97 -22.20
N SER A 596 29.40 -10.61 -21.28
CA SER A 596 29.88 -9.98 -20.04
C SER A 596 30.99 -8.98 -20.34
N LEU A 597 31.90 -9.30 -21.27
CA LEU A 597 32.96 -8.39 -21.71
C LEU A 597 32.40 -7.13 -22.37
N LYS A 598 31.37 -7.25 -23.21
CA LYS A 598 30.65 -6.10 -23.79
C LYS A 598 30.06 -5.18 -22.71
N GLU A 599 29.53 -5.74 -21.62
CA GLU A 599 29.02 -4.95 -20.49
C GLU A 599 30.14 -4.30 -19.67
N VAL A 600 31.26 -4.99 -19.45
CA VAL A 600 32.46 -4.39 -18.82
C VAL A 600 32.95 -3.20 -19.65
N ASN A 601 33.07 -3.36 -20.97
CA ASN A 601 33.53 -2.30 -21.86
C ASN A 601 32.59 -1.08 -21.87
N LYS A 602 31.28 -1.28 -21.76
CA LYS A 602 30.34 -0.15 -21.57
C LYS A 602 30.64 0.63 -20.29
N LEU A 603 30.97 -0.05 -19.19
CA LEU A 603 31.32 0.61 -17.93
C LEU A 603 32.68 1.29 -18.00
N ARG A 604 33.67 0.65 -18.65
CA ARG A 604 35.00 1.25 -18.88
C ARG A 604 34.92 2.59 -19.59
N ILE A 605 34.11 2.68 -20.64
CA ILE A 605 33.88 3.96 -21.36
C ILE A 605 33.26 5.01 -20.44
N LEU A 606 32.31 4.63 -19.58
CA LEU A 606 31.63 5.57 -18.68
C LEU A 606 32.55 6.10 -17.57
N VAL A 607 33.60 5.36 -17.20
CA VAL A 607 34.64 5.82 -16.27
C VAL A 607 35.81 6.54 -16.97
N GLY A 608 35.79 6.65 -18.31
CA GLY A 608 36.82 7.32 -19.09
C GLY A 608 37.96 6.43 -19.61
N ASN A 609 37.81 5.10 -19.50
CA ASN A 609 38.82 4.12 -19.93
C ASN A 609 38.54 3.53 -21.33
N CYS A 610 39.60 3.12 -22.03
CA CYS A 610 39.52 2.42 -23.31
C CYS A 610 38.89 1.02 -23.19
N LYS A 611 38.26 0.55 -24.28
CA LYS A 611 37.72 -0.81 -24.38
C LYS A 611 38.85 -1.84 -24.32
N ILE A 612 38.56 -2.97 -23.69
CA ILE A 612 39.38 -4.17 -23.76
C ILE A 612 39.03 -4.90 -25.05
N ALA A 613 40.06 -5.31 -25.80
CA ALA A 613 39.94 -6.04 -27.06
C ALA A 613 39.30 -7.41 -26.87
#